data_AF-A0A498JRM9-F1
#
_entry.id   AF-A0A498JRM9-F1
#
_cell.length_a   1.000
_cell.length_b   1.000
_cell.length_c   1.000
_cell.angle_alpha   90.00
_cell.angle_beta   90.00
_cell.angle_gamma   90.00
#
_symmetry.space_group_name_H-M   'P 1'
#
loop_
_entity.id
_entity.type
_entity.pdbx_description
1 polymer ?
#
loop_
_entity_poly.entity_id
_entity_poly.type
_entity_poly.pdbx_seq_one_letter_code
_entity_poly.pdbx_strand_id
1 'polypeptide(L)'
;MHLGFIPTIVVSSPKTAKLFLKTHDTIFANRPKLQASDYMAYGTKAMAFTEYGPYWRHIRKLCMLQLLCPSKIKGFAPLRKEEVGLLVQSLKVAADAGDVVDFSEKVGELVEGITYRMVLGRKNDDMFDLKGIIEEALFLT
;
A
#
# COMPACT_ATOMS: atom_id res chain seq x y z
N MET A 1 -26.82 -0.72 6.65
CA MET A 1 -27.00 -1.55 5.43
C MET A 1 -26.37 -2.90 5.65
N HIS A 2 -26.55 -3.86 4.75
CA HIS A 2 -25.88 -5.16 4.84
C HIS A 2 -25.00 -5.35 3.60
N LEU A 3 -23.74 -5.73 3.81
CA LEU A 3 -22.85 -6.20 2.75
C LEU A 3 -22.83 -7.73 2.87
N GLY A 4 -23.61 -8.40 2.01
CA GLY A 4 -23.93 -9.81 2.20
C GLY A 4 -24.60 -10.03 3.56
N PHE A 5 -24.02 -10.91 4.39
CA PHE A 5 -24.52 -11.21 5.74
C PHE A 5 -23.91 -10.31 6.82
N ILE A 6 -23.09 -9.32 6.47
CA ILE A 6 -22.36 -8.48 7.42
C ILE A 6 -23.09 -7.14 7.60
N PRO A 7 -23.66 -6.84 8.78
CA PRO A 7 -24.19 -5.53 9.09
C PRO A 7 -23.10 -4.46 8.96
N THR A 8 -23.35 -3.46 8.14
CA THR A 8 -22.36 -2.45 7.76
C THR A 8 -22.91 -1.04 7.92
N ILE A 9 -22.10 -0.16 8.50
CA ILE A 9 -22.36 1.28 8.61
C ILE A 9 -21.46 2.00 7.61
N VAL A 10 -22.07 2.75 6.70
CA VAL A 10 -21.35 3.61 5.75
C VAL A 10 -21.30 5.01 6.31
N VAL A 11 -20.09 5.56 6.40
CA VAL A 11 -19.85 6.94 6.84
C VAL A 11 -19.52 7.80 5.63
N SER A 12 -20.41 8.75 5.31
CA SER A 12 -20.34 9.58 4.10
C SER A 12 -20.24 11.09 4.38
N SER A 13 -19.89 11.49 5.61
CA SER A 13 -19.70 12.90 5.97
C SER A 13 -18.36 13.15 6.68
N PRO A 14 -17.66 14.27 6.41
CA PRO A 14 -16.42 14.59 7.12
C PRO A 14 -16.61 14.75 8.63
N LYS A 15 -17.76 15.28 9.07
CA LYS A 15 -18.09 15.46 10.49
C LYS A 15 -18.15 14.11 11.21
N THR A 16 -18.87 13.15 10.63
CA THR A 16 -18.97 11.80 11.17
C THR A 16 -17.63 11.05 11.03
N ALA A 17 -16.90 11.26 9.94
CA ALA A 17 -15.59 10.65 9.74
C ALA A 17 -14.59 11.03 10.83
N LYS A 18 -14.58 12.30 11.23
CA LYS A 18 -13.76 12.79 12.35
C LYS A 18 -14.09 12.10 13.68
N LEU A 19 -15.37 11.77 13.92
CA LEU A 19 -15.76 11.08 15.15
C LEU A 19 -15.09 9.70 15.25
N PHE A 20 -15.13 8.89 14.19
CA PHE A 20 -14.60 7.53 14.25
C PHE A 20 -13.10 7.42 13.92
N LEU A 21 -12.53 8.31 13.09
CA LEU A 21 -11.11 8.27 12.71
C LEU A 21 -10.20 9.09 13.62
N LYS A 22 -10.76 9.90 14.53
CA LYS A 22 -9.97 10.76 15.42
C LYS A 22 -10.50 10.79 16.85
N THR A 23 -11.77 11.12 17.07
CA THR A 23 -12.30 11.29 18.43
C THR A 23 -12.41 9.95 19.17
N HIS A 24 -12.82 8.89 18.46
CA HIS A 24 -13.01 7.54 18.96
C HIS A 24 -12.17 6.52 18.19
N ASP A 25 -11.02 6.96 17.66
CA ASP A 25 -10.17 6.17 16.75
C ASP A 25 -9.76 4.81 17.33
N THR A 26 -9.40 4.77 18.60
CA THR A 26 -9.02 3.53 19.31
C THR A 26 -10.15 2.51 19.40
N ILE A 27 -11.41 2.95 19.52
CA ILE A 27 -12.59 2.06 19.58
C ILE A 27 -12.82 1.41 18.21
N PHE A 28 -12.63 2.17 17.14
CA PHE A 28 -12.84 1.73 15.76
C PHE A 28 -11.53 1.30 15.06
N ALA A 29 -10.45 1.10 15.81
CA ALA A 29 -9.13 0.83 15.23
C ALA A 29 -9.00 -0.59 14.67
N ASN A 30 -9.82 -1.53 15.13
CA ASN A 30 -9.80 -2.92 14.69
C ASN A 30 -10.30 -3.07 13.25
N ARG A 31 -9.80 -4.10 12.56
CA ARG A 31 -10.21 -4.46 11.20
C ARG A 31 -11.21 -5.63 11.24
N PRO A 32 -12.19 -5.66 10.34
CA PRO A 32 -13.00 -6.85 10.15
C PRO A 32 -12.10 -8.06 9.85
N LYS A 33 -12.40 -9.21 10.47
CA LYS A 33 -11.71 -10.46 10.15
C LYS A 33 -12.23 -10.96 8.82
N LEU A 34 -11.38 -10.92 7.81
CA LEU A 34 -11.68 -11.42 6.47
C LEU A 34 -10.85 -12.68 6.24
N GLN A 35 -11.44 -13.75 5.70
CA GLN A 35 -10.72 -14.99 5.39
C GLN A 35 -9.54 -14.72 4.43
N ALA A 36 -9.72 -13.78 3.50
CA ALA A 36 -8.68 -13.25 2.63
C ALA A 36 -7.46 -12.71 3.42
N SER A 37 -7.73 -11.99 4.52
CA SER A 37 -6.67 -11.44 5.36
C SER A 37 -5.93 -12.53 6.12
N ASP A 38 -6.57 -13.65 6.50
CA ASP A 38 -5.87 -14.77 7.13
C ASP A 38 -4.87 -15.42 6.17
N TYR A 39 -5.29 -15.61 4.92
CA TYR A 39 -4.47 -16.17 3.85
C TYR A 39 -3.28 -15.25 3.50
N MET A 40 -3.53 -13.96 3.31
CA MET A 40 -2.49 -13.00 2.90
C MET A 40 -1.57 -12.54 4.03
N ALA A 41 -2.06 -12.49 5.28
CA ALA A 41 -1.37 -11.81 6.37
C ALA A 41 -0.62 -12.76 7.31
N TYR A 42 -0.28 -13.99 6.88
CA TYR A 42 0.36 -15.01 7.74
C TYR A 42 -0.37 -15.16 9.09
N GLY A 43 -1.69 -15.35 9.04
CA GLY A 43 -2.53 -15.41 10.24
C GLY A 43 -2.67 -14.06 10.96
N THR A 44 -3.06 -13.02 10.21
CA THR A 44 -3.33 -11.63 10.66
C THR A 44 -2.14 -10.81 11.15
N LYS A 45 -0.89 -11.23 10.97
CA LYS A 45 0.29 -10.47 11.44
C LYS A 45 0.69 -9.30 10.56
N ALA A 46 0.14 -9.18 9.35
CA ALA A 46 0.38 -8.01 8.51
C ALA A 46 -0.21 -6.74 9.15
N MET A 47 0.56 -5.65 9.15
CA MET A 47 0.19 -4.37 9.77
C MET A 47 -1.21 -3.87 9.35
N ALA A 48 -1.59 -4.08 8.09
CA ALA A 48 -2.85 -3.59 7.54
C ALA A 48 -4.08 -4.34 8.09
N PHE A 49 -3.92 -5.59 8.54
CA PHE A 49 -5.01 -6.50 8.91
C PHE A 49 -4.98 -6.98 10.36
N THR A 50 -3.87 -6.80 11.08
CA THR A 50 -3.80 -7.16 12.51
C THR A 50 -4.74 -6.29 13.35
N GLU A 51 -5.30 -6.88 14.40
CA GLU A 51 -6.05 -6.15 15.42
C GLU A 51 -5.18 -5.09 16.12
N TYR A 52 -5.82 -4.02 16.57
CA TYR A 52 -5.17 -2.96 17.31
C TYR A 52 -4.72 -3.48 18.68
N GLY A 53 -3.43 -3.34 18.95
CA GLY A 53 -2.83 -3.82 20.19
C GLY A 53 -1.35 -3.45 20.31
N PRO A 54 -0.66 -3.95 21.34
CA PRO A 54 0.78 -3.71 21.52
C PRO A 54 1.62 -4.08 20.28
N TYR A 55 1.31 -5.21 19.63
CA TYR A 55 1.99 -5.65 18.40
C TYR A 55 1.81 -4.66 17.25
N TRP A 56 0.56 -4.31 16.89
CA TRP A 56 0.28 -3.33 15.84
C TRP A 56 0.98 -1.99 16.10
N ARG A 57 0.92 -1.49 17.35
CA ARG A 57 1.57 -0.22 17.72
C ARG A 57 3.08 -0.29 17.53
N HIS A 58 3.70 -1.42 17.88
CA HIS A 58 5.13 -1.63 17.71
C HIS A 58 5.55 -1.64 16.23
N ILE A 59 4.90 -2.46 15.41
CA ILE A 59 5.21 -2.58 13.97
C ILE A 59 4.93 -1.25 13.25
N ARG A 60 3.82 -0.57 13.57
CA ARG A 60 3.52 0.77 13.04
C ARG A 60 4.61 1.77 13.40
N LYS A 61 5.07 1.80 14.65
CA LYS A 61 6.15 2.69 15.08
C LYS A 61 7.44 2.39 14.31
N LEU A 62 7.78 1.11 14.10
CA LEU A 62 8.96 0.71 13.35
C LEU A 62 8.92 1.22 11.90
N CYS A 63 7.84 0.97 11.16
CA CYS A 63 7.71 1.45 9.78
C CYS A 63 7.69 2.98 9.70
N MET A 64 7.04 3.65 10.65
CA MET A 64 7.08 5.11 10.72
C MET A 64 8.50 5.64 10.89
N LEU A 65 9.29 5.06 11.80
CA LEU A 65 10.65 5.54 12.07
C LEU A 65 11.64 5.18 10.95
N GLN A 66 11.52 3.98 10.38
CA GLN A 66 12.52 3.46 9.45
C GLN A 66 12.24 3.79 7.98
N LEU A 67 10.98 3.94 7.59
CA LEU A 67 10.58 4.10 6.19
C LEU A 67 9.83 5.41 5.93
N LEU A 68 8.86 5.75 6.80
CA LEU A 68 7.85 6.77 6.49
C LEU A 68 8.04 8.11 7.21
N CYS A 69 9.10 8.29 8.00
CA CYS A 69 9.34 9.58 8.65
C CYS A 69 9.90 10.61 7.64
N PRO A 70 9.69 11.92 7.87
CA PRO A 70 10.08 12.95 6.91
C PRO A 70 11.56 12.92 6.50
N SER A 71 12.46 12.57 7.41
CA SER A 71 13.90 12.46 7.11
C SER A 71 14.17 11.29 6.16
N LYS A 72 13.55 10.13 6.39
CA LYS A 72 13.66 8.96 5.50
C LYS A 72 13.05 9.24 4.12
N ILE A 73 11.86 9.84 4.09
CA ILE A 73 11.19 10.23 2.82
C ILE A 73 12.08 11.17 2.00
N LYS A 74 12.74 12.15 2.65
CA LYS A 74 13.72 13.04 2.01
C LYS A 74 14.96 12.29 1.53
N GLY A 75 15.49 11.37 2.34
CA GLY A 75 16.62 10.51 1.97
C GLY A 75 16.36 9.66 0.72
N PHE A 76 15.13 9.19 0.54
CA PHE A 76 14.71 8.44 -0.65
C PHE A 76 14.30 9.32 -1.85
N ALA A 77 14.33 10.65 -1.74
CA ALA A 77 13.92 11.53 -2.84
C ALA A 77 14.78 11.35 -4.12
N PRO A 78 16.12 11.20 -4.05
CA PRO A 78 16.93 10.95 -5.24
C PRO A 78 16.53 9.64 -5.95
N LEU A 79 16.28 8.58 -5.18
CA LEU A 79 15.84 7.28 -5.69
C LEU A 79 14.50 7.41 -6.42
N ARG A 80 13.50 8.05 -5.81
CA ARG A 80 12.20 8.26 -6.49
C ARG A 80 12.34 9.11 -7.75
N LYS A 81 13.24 10.09 -7.75
CA LYS A 81 13.52 10.91 -8.94
C LYS A 81 14.16 10.10 -10.06
N GLU A 82 15.06 9.16 -9.72
CA GLU A 82 15.65 8.22 -10.68
C GLU A 82 14.57 7.35 -11.33
N GLU A 83 13.71 6.71 -10.53
CA GLU A 83 12.63 5.83 -11.03
C GLU A 83 11.64 6.58 -11.93
N VAL A 84 11.23 7.79 -11.53
CA VAL A 84 10.38 8.65 -12.38
C VAL A 84 11.11 9.06 -13.67
N GLY A 85 12.42 9.30 -13.59
CA GLY A 85 13.25 9.60 -14.77
C GLY A 85 13.26 8.45 -15.78
N LEU A 86 13.38 7.21 -15.31
CA LEU A 86 13.31 6.00 -16.15
C LEU A 86 11.95 5.87 -16.83
N LEU A 87 10.85 6.11 -16.11
CA LEU A 87 9.51 6.13 -16.68
C LEU A 87 9.39 7.21 -17.78
N VAL A 88 9.83 8.43 -17.51
CA VAL A 88 9.75 9.51 -18.51
C VAL A 88 10.58 9.19 -19.75
N GLN A 89 11.74 8.55 -19.57
CA GLN A 89 12.59 8.13 -20.69
C GLN A 89 11.90 7.04 -21.53
N SER A 90 11.29 6.03 -20.91
CA SER A 90 10.58 4.97 -21.64
C SER A 90 9.37 5.52 -22.41
N LEU A 91 8.63 6.46 -21.82
CA LEU A 91 7.50 7.13 -22.49
C LEU A 91 7.94 7.97 -23.69
N LYS A 92 9.10 8.63 -23.61
CA LYS A 92 9.65 9.38 -24.77
C LYS A 92 9.98 8.44 -25.93
N VAL A 93 10.63 7.31 -25.66
CA VAL A 93 10.97 6.31 -26.68
C VAL A 93 9.70 5.78 -27.36
N ALA A 94 8.68 5.44 -26.58
CA ALA A 94 7.39 4.99 -27.11
C ALA A 94 6.71 6.09 -27.96
N ALA A 95 6.76 7.35 -27.51
CA ALA A 95 6.20 8.47 -28.25
C ALA A 95 6.91 8.70 -29.60
N ASP A 96 8.24 8.62 -29.62
CA ASP A 96 9.04 8.75 -30.84
C ASP A 96 8.76 7.61 -31.84
N ALA A 97 8.42 6.41 -31.34
CA ALA A 97 8.00 5.27 -32.14
C ALA A 97 6.52 5.34 -32.58
N GLY A 98 5.71 6.21 -31.97
CA GLY A 98 4.26 6.27 -32.18
C GLY A 98 3.49 5.12 -31.53
N ASP A 99 4.07 4.49 -30.51
CA ASP A 99 3.50 3.32 -29.83
C ASP A 99 2.33 3.71 -28.89
N VAL A 100 1.36 2.80 -28.77
CA VAL A 100 0.32 2.88 -27.74
C VAL A 100 0.88 2.31 -26.44
N VAL A 101 0.72 3.06 -25.34
CA VAL A 101 1.25 2.67 -24.03
C VAL A 101 0.11 2.44 -23.04
N ASP A 102 0.15 1.32 -22.33
CA ASP A 102 -0.63 1.14 -21.09
C ASP A 102 0.03 1.93 -19.96
N PHE A 103 -0.55 3.08 -19.62
CA PHE A 103 -0.02 3.93 -18.56
C PHE A 103 -0.24 3.34 -17.15
N SER A 104 -1.29 2.56 -16.96
CA SER A 104 -1.57 1.90 -15.67
C SER A 104 -0.49 0.86 -15.37
N GLU A 105 -0.08 0.08 -16.37
CA GLU A 105 1.04 -0.84 -16.25
C GLU A 105 2.34 -0.10 -15.91
N LYS A 106 2.65 0.98 -16.64
CA LYS A 106 3.86 1.78 -16.42
C LYS A 106 3.92 2.45 -15.04
N VAL A 107 2.79 2.90 -14.51
CA VAL A 107 2.71 3.40 -13.14
C VAL A 107 2.87 2.27 -12.13
N GLY A 108 2.34 1.08 -12.42
CA GLY A 108 2.57 -0.13 -11.62
C GLY A 108 4.05 -0.45 -11.48
N GLU A 109 4.77 -0.54 -12.60
CA GLU A 109 6.22 -0.76 -12.64
C GLU A 109 6.99 0.30 -11.83
N LEU A 110 6.60 1.57 -11.94
CA LEU A 110 7.20 2.66 -11.16
C LEU A 110 7.01 2.46 -9.66
N VAL A 111 5.78 2.13 -9.22
CA VAL A 111 5.46 1.92 -7.80
C VAL A 111 6.23 0.70 -7.27
N GLU A 112 6.32 -0.36 -8.05
CA GLU A 112 7.08 -1.57 -7.74
C GLU A 112 8.58 -1.28 -7.58
N GLY A 113 9.21 -0.62 -8.57
CA GLY A 113 10.63 -0.27 -8.52
C GLY A 113 10.98 0.64 -7.34
N ILE A 114 10.13 1.64 -7.06
CA ILE A 114 10.29 2.48 -5.87
C ILE A 114 10.20 1.63 -4.58
N THR A 115 9.23 0.73 -4.51
CA THR A 115 8.98 -0.10 -3.32
C THR A 115 10.14 -1.06 -3.06
N TYR A 116 10.62 -1.78 -4.08
CA TYR A 116 11.73 -2.72 -3.92
C TYR A 116 13.01 -2.02 -3.51
N ARG A 117 13.32 -0.86 -4.10
CA ARG A 117 14.54 -0.16 -3.71
C ARG A 117 14.43 0.49 -2.34
N MET A 118 13.26 0.97 -1.95
CA MET A 118 13.06 1.56 -0.62
C MET A 118 13.01 0.52 0.50
N VAL A 119 12.46 -0.67 0.26
CA VAL A 119 12.24 -1.70 1.28
C VAL A 119 13.34 -2.78 1.26
N LEU A 120 13.71 -3.27 0.07
CA LEU A 120 14.66 -4.37 -0.13
C LEU A 120 16.06 -3.90 -0.53
N GLY A 121 16.21 -2.64 -0.96
CA GLY A 121 17.49 -2.09 -1.41
C GLY A 121 17.95 -2.55 -2.80
N ARG A 122 17.08 -3.20 -3.58
CA ARG A 122 17.36 -3.74 -4.92
C ARG A 122 16.27 -3.38 -5.92
N LYS A 123 16.57 -3.44 -7.23
CA LYS A 123 15.67 -3.00 -8.30
C LYS A 123 14.53 -3.99 -8.58
N ASN A 124 14.84 -5.29 -8.54
CA ASN A 124 13.90 -6.38 -8.77
C ASN A 124 14.07 -7.43 -7.68
N ASP A 125 13.04 -8.23 -7.45
CA ASP A 125 13.11 -9.39 -6.57
C ASP A 125 12.28 -10.54 -7.13
N ASP A 126 12.93 -11.62 -7.58
CA ASP A 126 12.22 -12.80 -8.10
C ASP A 126 11.39 -13.52 -7.02
N MET A 127 11.65 -13.21 -5.74
CA MET A 127 10.99 -13.82 -4.59
C MET A 127 9.78 -13.01 -4.09
N PHE A 128 9.57 -11.78 -4.58
CA PHE A 128 8.50 -10.91 -4.14
C PHE A 128 7.83 -10.27 -5.35
N ASP A 129 6.67 -10.79 -5.72
CA ASP A 129 5.83 -10.28 -6.81
C ASP A 129 4.77 -9.33 -6.24
N LEU A 130 5.09 -8.04 -6.16
CA LEU A 130 4.18 -7.04 -5.62
C LEU A 130 2.90 -6.93 -6.44
N LYS A 131 3.00 -7.02 -7.78
CA LYS A 131 1.86 -6.90 -8.68
C LYS A 131 0.91 -8.07 -8.48
N GLY A 132 1.41 -9.29 -8.49
CA GLY A 132 0.63 -10.50 -8.21
C GLY A 132 -0.02 -10.48 -6.84
N ILE A 133 0.69 -10.02 -5.79
CA ILE A 133 0.12 -9.89 -4.44
C ILE A 133 -1.06 -8.89 -4.43
N ILE A 134 -0.94 -7.76 -5.13
CA ILE A 134 -2.02 -6.76 -5.20
C ILE A 134 -3.23 -7.31 -5.97
N GLU A 135 -3.00 -7.99 -7.09
CA GLU A 135 -4.06 -8.61 -7.89
C GLU A 135 -4.79 -9.70 -7.11
N GLU A 136 -4.06 -10.58 -6.42
CA GLU A 136 -4.63 -11.62 -5.56
C GLU A 136 -5.42 -10.99 -4.39
N ALA A 137 -4.91 -9.91 -3.79
CA ALA A 137 -5.62 -9.20 -2.74
C ALA A 137 -6.97 -8.63 -3.19
N LEU A 138 -7.03 -8.07 -4.41
CA LEU A 138 -8.26 -7.55 -5.00
C LEU A 138 -9.25 -8.66 -5.36
N PHE A 139 -8.78 -9.85 -5.71
CA PHE A 139 -9.66 -10.99 -6.02
C PHE A 139 -10.29 -11.62 -4.77
N LEU A 140 -9.61 -11.52 -3.63
CA LEU A 140 -10.04 -12.15 -2.38
C LEU A 140 -10.95 -11.26 -1.50
N THR A 141 -11.12 -9.97 -1.81
CA THR A 141 -11.96 -9.01 -1.05
C THR A 141 -13.23 -8.63 -1.78
#